data_AF-A0AAQ3WLY6-F1
#
_entry.id   AF-A0AAQ3WLY6-F1
#
_cell.length_a   1.000
_cell.length_b   1.000
_cell.length_c   1.000
_cell.angle_alpha   90.00
_cell.angle_beta   90.00
_cell.angle_gamma   90.00
#
_symmetry.space_group_name_H-M   'P 1'
#
loop_
_entity.id
_entity.type
_entity.pdbx_description
1 polymer ?
#
loop_
_entity_poly.entity_id
_entity_poly.type
_entity_poly.pdbx_seq_one_letter_code
_entity_poly.pdbx_strand_id
1 'polypeptide(L)'
;MDLVTCELPERNDLVIENKRKVPVHRHLSRLAFPQSSPGEPPDPSPASPAAPGRFEEGAWTAAAMDRAELTTEQVLKREIPWDHYVSTKLISGTCLQLLRRYDHKPESQRAPLLEEDGPSYVRVFLNILRSISKEETVEYVLALIDEMLAINPKRATLFYDQLLWKGNWFVQEKSCKILTDIISARPKLHNGMLPNGDASNSKSKLTSTHDVLRGLVDWLCSQLRNPTHPSCSIPTAIHCLSTLLREPYVRTLFVQADGIKLLIPLISPASTQQSIQLLYETCLCIWLLSFYDAAVDYLSTTRVMPRLVEVVKGSTKEKVVRVVVMSFRNLLAKGAFAAQMIDLGLPQIVQNLKAQAWTDEDLLDALNQVEVGLKENLKKLSSYDKYKQQAVLGHLDWSPMHKDPSFWRENINNFEENDFEILRVLLAIIDASSDTTAIAVACYDFSQFLQYHPSGRIVVAKFQLKDRVMKLMNHENAEVKKNALLCAQRLFLSAKYASFLQA
;
A
#
# COMPACT_ATOMS: atom_id res chain seq x y z
N MET A 1 -23.45 -37.37 21.41
CA MET A 1 -24.89 -37.27 21.06
C MET A 1 -25.41 -36.10 21.85
N ASP A 2 -25.66 -35.00 21.15
CA ASP A 2 -26.69 -33.98 21.42
C ASP A 2 -26.42 -32.84 20.43
N LEU A 3 -27.20 -32.86 19.35
CA LEU A 3 -27.21 -31.91 18.24
C LEU A 3 -28.16 -30.78 18.61
N VAL A 4 -27.64 -29.54 18.66
CA VAL A 4 -28.48 -28.34 18.69
C VAL A 4 -28.30 -27.62 17.36
N THR A 5 -29.33 -27.74 16.53
CA THR A 5 -29.54 -27.04 15.26
C THR A 5 -30.00 -25.61 15.53
N CYS A 6 -29.24 -24.61 15.08
CA CYS A 6 -29.70 -23.22 15.00
C CYS A 6 -30.21 -22.94 13.57
N GLU A 7 -31.51 -22.70 13.46
CA GLU A 7 -32.20 -22.22 12.26
C GLU A 7 -31.91 -20.73 12.02
N LEU A 8 -31.67 -20.37 10.74
CA LEU A 8 -31.54 -19.02 10.24
C LEU A 8 -32.91 -18.51 9.77
N PRO A 9 -33.34 -17.27 10.11
CA PRO A 9 -34.57 -16.72 9.56
C PRO A 9 -34.38 -16.10 8.17
N GLU A 10 -35.47 -16.19 7.42
CA GLU A 10 -35.60 -16.06 5.97
C GLU A 10 -35.44 -14.65 5.41
N ARG A 11 -35.07 -14.62 4.12
CA ARG A 11 -35.03 -13.45 3.23
C ARG A 11 -36.44 -12.86 3.07
N ASN A 12 -36.57 -11.56 3.29
CA ASN A 12 -37.70 -10.80 2.77
C ASN A 12 -37.36 -10.22 1.39
N ASP A 13 -38.15 -10.63 0.40
CA ASP A 13 -38.20 -10.11 -0.95
C ASP A 13 -38.61 -8.63 -0.97
N LEU A 14 -37.79 -7.79 -1.61
CA LEU A 14 -38.20 -6.43 -1.99
C LEU A 14 -38.45 -6.40 -3.50
N VAL A 15 -39.72 -6.18 -3.79
CA VAL A 15 -40.35 -6.06 -5.10
C VAL A 15 -39.82 -4.85 -5.87
N ILE A 16 -39.58 -5.10 -7.16
CA ILE A 16 -39.17 -4.19 -8.23
C ILE A 16 -40.26 -3.13 -8.46
N GLU A 17 -39.90 -1.85 -8.47
CA GLU A 17 -40.71 -0.81 -9.09
C GLU A 17 -39.96 -0.11 -10.23
N ASN A 18 -40.59 -0.18 -11.39
CA ASN A 18 -40.07 0.06 -12.73
C ASN A 18 -40.38 1.51 -13.14
N LYS A 19 -39.36 2.36 -13.35
CA LYS A 19 -39.55 3.72 -13.89
C LYS A 19 -38.80 3.94 -15.21
N ARG A 20 -39.57 3.75 -16.28
CA ARG A 20 -39.69 4.54 -17.52
C ARG A 20 -38.42 4.92 -18.31
N LYS A 21 -38.27 4.23 -19.44
CA LYS A 21 -37.61 4.65 -20.69
C LYS A 21 -38.25 5.92 -21.28
N VAL A 22 -37.43 6.84 -21.80
CA VAL A 22 -37.79 7.80 -22.86
C VAL A 22 -36.56 7.96 -23.80
N PRO A 23 -36.73 8.11 -25.13
CA PRO A 23 -35.78 7.59 -26.11
C PRO A 23 -34.86 8.62 -26.78
N VAL A 24 -33.84 8.05 -27.41
CA VAL A 24 -32.85 8.65 -28.32
C VAL A 24 -33.50 9.12 -29.63
N HIS A 25 -33.25 10.35 -30.04
CA HIS A 25 -33.43 10.80 -31.42
C HIS A 25 -32.12 11.33 -32.01
N ARG A 26 -31.66 10.67 -33.08
CA ARG A 26 -30.67 11.17 -34.05
C ARG A 26 -31.37 12.10 -35.04
N HIS A 27 -30.75 13.22 -35.39
CA HIS A 27 -30.87 13.80 -36.72
C HIS A 27 -29.55 14.41 -37.20
N LEU A 28 -29.13 13.96 -38.37
CA LEU A 28 -28.06 14.48 -39.23
C LEU A 28 -28.60 15.62 -40.10
N SER A 29 -27.76 16.63 -40.43
CA SER A 29 -27.62 17.35 -41.73
C SER A 29 -26.74 18.61 -41.51
N ARG A 30 -25.50 18.69 -42.01
CA ARG A 30 -25.01 19.16 -43.34
C ARG A 30 -25.18 20.66 -43.67
N LEU A 31 -24.00 21.32 -43.77
CA LEU A 31 -23.51 22.31 -44.76
C LEU A 31 -24.11 23.74 -44.84
N ALA A 32 -23.26 24.77 -44.66
CA ALA A 32 -22.81 25.72 -45.71
C ALA A 32 -22.00 26.92 -45.14
N PHE A 33 -20.92 27.30 -45.83
CA PHE A 33 -20.22 28.61 -45.72
C PHE A 33 -20.78 29.59 -46.77
N PRO A 34 -20.63 30.92 -46.58
CA PRO A 34 -19.63 31.66 -47.36
C PRO A 34 -18.92 32.84 -46.66
N GLN A 35 -17.88 33.34 -47.36
CA GLN A 35 -16.87 34.42 -47.19
C GLN A 35 -17.44 35.84 -46.86
N SER A 36 -16.77 36.94 -46.45
CA SER A 36 -15.35 37.38 -46.25
C SER A 36 -15.30 38.82 -45.64
N SER A 37 -14.32 39.08 -44.75
CA SER A 37 -13.52 40.33 -44.50
C SER A 37 -14.14 41.61 -43.87
N PRO A 38 -13.34 42.57 -43.34
CA PRO A 38 -12.29 42.44 -42.29
C PRO A 38 -12.33 43.57 -41.21
N GLY A 39 -11.74 43.32 -40.04
CA GLY A 39 -11.18 44.39 -39.18
C GLY A 39 -11.60 44.38 -37.72
N GLU A 40 -10.75 43.85 -36.83
CA GLU A 40 -10.48 44.34 -35.46
C GLU A 40 -9.35 43.52 -34.79
N PRO A 41 -8.63 44.08 -33.79
CA PRO A 41 -7.35 43.57 -33.28
C PRO A 41 -7.52 42.38 -32.31
N PRO A 42 -6.45 41.62 -31.99
CA PRO A 42 -6.60 40.37 -31.25
C PRO A 42 -6.74 40.61 -29.74
N ASP A 43 -7.82 40.09 -29.17
CA ASP A 43 -7.98 39.83 -27.73
C ASP A 43 -7.49 38.39 -27.40
N PRO A 44 -7.06 38.10 -26.17
CA PRO A 44 -6.25 36.95 -25.83
C PRO A 44 -7.04 35.63 -25.78
N SER A 45 -6.38 34.56 -26.20
CA SER A 45 -6.90 33.19 -26.32
C SER A 45 -7.65 32.67 -25.08
N PRO A 46 -8.75 31.91 -25.26
CA PRO A 46 -9.40 31.19 -24.16
C PRO A 46 -8.59 29.96 -23.76
N ALA A 47 -8.40 29.79 -22.45
CA ALA A 47 -7.75 28.62 -21.86
C ALA A 47 -8.55 27.33 -22.16
N SER A 48 -7.84 26.30 -22.62
CA SER A 48 -8.37 24.94 -22.76
C SER A 48 -8.75 24.33 -21.40
N PRO A 49 -9.79 23.47 -21.32
CA PRO A 49 -10.17 22.81 -20.08
C PRO A 49 -9.10 21.79 -19.68
N ALA A 50 -8.59 21.92 -18.44
CA ALA A 50 -7.59 21.02 -17.88
C ALA A 50 -8.11 19.57 -17.79
N ALA A 51 -7.36 18.64 -18.37
CA ALA A 51 -7.52 17.21 -18.16
C ALA A 51 -7.17 16.83 -16.69
N PRO A 52 -7.76 15.77 -16.12
CA PRO A 52 -7.48 15.36 -14.75
C PRO A 52 -6.00 14.97 -14.59
N GLY A 53 -5.37 15.56 -13.58
CA GLY A 53 -3.93 15.51 -13.32
C GLY A 53 -3.35 14.10 -13.30
N ARG A 54 -2.38 13.88 -14.19
CA ARG A 54 -1.41 12.79 -14.14
C ARG A 54 -0.55 13.02 -12.89
N PHE A 55 -0.52 12.06 -11.97
CA PHE A 55 0.48 12.04 -10.89
C PHE A 55 1.86 12.00 -11.55
N GLU A 56 2.59 13.11 -11.51
CA GLU A 56 4.00 13.10 -11.87
C GLU A 56 4.76 12.29 -10.80
N GLU A 57 5.43 11.23 -11.24
CA GLU A 57 6.43 10.50 -10.45
C GLU A 57 7.64 11.43 -10.22
N GLY A 58 7.48 12.39 -9.30
CA GLY A 58 8.54 13.27 -8.84
C GLY A 58 9.48 12.50 -7.92
N ALA A 59 10.65 12.18 -8.42
CA ALA A 59 11.78 11.72 -7.62
C ALA A 59 12.06 12.74 -6.50
N TRP A 60 11.83 12.34 -5.25
CA TRP A 60 12.37 13.02 -4.08
C TRP A 60 13.89 12.83 -4.12
N THR A 61 14.58 13.69 -4.86
CA THR A 61 16.03 13.62 -4.94
C THR A 61 16.62 13.92 -3.57
N ALA A 62 17.59 13.10 -3.14
CA ALA A 62 18.37 13.27 -1.92
C ALA A 62 19.11 14.63 -1.82
N ALA A 63 18.96 15.50 -2.82
CA ALA A 63 19.65 16.78 -2.96
C ALA A 63 19.00 17.95 -2.20
N ALA A 64 17.80 17.78 -1.62
CA ALA A 64 17.15 18.84 -0.83
C ALA A 64 17.57 18.87 0.66
N MET A 65 18.45 17.97 1.10
CA MET A 65 18.70 17.67 2.52
C MET A 65 19.89 18.43 3.16
N ASP A 66 20.42 19.47 2.52
CA ASP A 66 21.61 20.20 3.02
C ASP A 66 21.32 21.69 3.29
N ARG A 67 20.36 21.96 4.19
CA ARG A 67 20.29 23.22 4.94
C ARG A 67 20.57 22.88 6.40
N ALA A 68 21.27 23.74 7.12
CA ALA A 68 21.48 23.58 8.55
C ALA A 68 20.12 23.66 9.28
N GLU A 69 19.48 22.51 9.45
CA GLU A 69 18.20 22.37 10.15
C GLU A 69 18.42 22.67 11.64
N LEU A 70 17.47 23.40 12.25
CA LEU A 70 17.49 23.70 13.67
C LEU A 70 17.42 22.39 14.47
N THR A 71 18.49 22.05 15.20
CA THR A 71 18.57 20.79 15.94
C THR A 71 18.04 20.94 17.37
N THR A 72 17.57 19.82 17.96
CA THR A 72 17.18 19.79 19.38
C THR A 72 18.31 20.30 20.29
N GLU A 73 19.55 19.94 20.00
CA GLU A 73 20.73 20.37 20.77
C GLU A 73 20.96 21.89 20.70
N GLN A 74 20.73 22.50 19.53
CA GLN A 74 20.84 23.96 19.37
C GLN A 74 19.75 24.68 20.15
N VAL A 75 18.52 24.15 20.12
CA VAL A 75 17.39 24.69 20.89
C VAL A 75 17.66 24.60 22.39
N LEU A 76 18.13 23.45 22.88
CA LEU A 76 18.38 23.23 24.31
C LEU A 76 19.53 24.05 24.90
N LYS A 77 20.39 24.65 24.07
CA LYS A 77 21.46 25.58 24.49
C LYS A 77 20.99 27.02 24.71
N ARG A 78 19.74 27.36 24.37
CA ARG A 78 19.22 28.71 24.49
C ARG A 78 18.94 29.08 25.95
N GLU A 79 19.29 30.30 26.32
CA GLU A 79 18.86 30.86 27.59
C GLU A 79 17.44 31.43 27.48
N ILE A 80 16.54 30.89 28.29
CA ILE A 80 15.16 31.36 28.36
C ILE A 80 15.02 32.31 29.55
N PRO A 81 14.44 33.52 29.37
CA PRO A 81 14.35 34.53 30.42
C PRO A 81 13.23 34.20 31.43
N TRP A 82 13.38 33.11 32.20
CA TRP A 82 12.37 32.63 33.15
C TRP A 82 11.99 33.69 34.20
N ASP A 83 12.96 34.48 34.68
CA ASP A 83 12.72 35.56 35.64
C ASP A 83 11.82 36.66 35.07
N HIS A 84 11.91 36.96 33.77
CA HIS A 84 11.01 37.89 33.10
C HIS A 84 9.58 37.34 33.03
N TYR A 85 9.43 36.03 32.79
CA TYR A 85 8.11 35.38 32.78
C TYR A 85 7.47 35.32 34.17
N VAL A 86 8.25 35.24 35.25
CA VAL A 86 7.73 35.39 36.62
C VAL A 86 7.31 36.83 36.89
N SER A 87 8.14 37.82 36.52
CA SER A 87 7.83 39.24 36.81
C SER A 87 6.58 39.72 36.05
N THR A 88 6.34 39.18 34.87
CA THR A 88 5.12 39.40 34.06
C THR A 88 3.95 38.50 34.46
N LYS A 89 4.09 37.67 35.50
CA LYS A 89 3.08 36.73 36.01
C LYS A 89 2.60 35.67 35.00
N LEU A 90 3.39 35.38 33.98
CA LEU A 90 3.11 34.31 33.02
C LEU A 90 3.43 32.91 33.61
N ILE A 91 4.35 32.84 34.57
CA ILE A 91 4.64 31.63 35.36
C ILE A 91 4.71 31.97 36.86
N SER A 92 4.45 30.99 37.72
CA SER A 92 4.48 31.19 39.18
C SER A 92 5.89 31.09 39.77
N GLY A 93 6.11 31.64 40.96
CA GLY A 93 7.38 31.50 41.69
C GLY A 93 7.75 30.03 41.98
N THR A 94 6.76 29.18 42.25
CA THR A 94 6.94 27.73 42.39
C THR A 94 7.41 27.09 41.07
N CYS A 95 6.86 27.52 39.92
CA CYS A 95 7.32 27.04 38.61
C CYS A 95 8.81 27.40 38.39
N LEU A 96 9.20 28.64 38.70
CA LEU A 96 10.60 29.07 38.56
C LEU A 96 11.55 28.26 39.46
N GLN A 97 11.16 27.95 40.70
CA GLN A 97 11.98 27.12 41.58
C GLN A 97 12.22 25.72 41.02
N LEU A 98 11.19 25.08 40.46
CA LEU A 98 11.32 23.78 39.80
C LEU A 98 12.18 23.88 38.53
N LEU A 99 11.96 24.90 37.69
CA LEU A 99 12.80 25.14 36.51
C LEU A 99 14.28 25.28 36.88
N ARG A 100 14.64 26.07 37.90
CA ARG A 100 16.05 26.24 38.32
C ARG A 100 16.72 24.94 38.78
N ARG A 101 15.94 23.96 39.27
CA ARG A 101 16.45 22.64 39.67
C ARG A 101 16.62 21.69 38.49
N TYR A 102 15.93 21.94 37.37
CA TYR A 102 15.87 21.03 36.22
C TYR A 102 16.62 21.54 35.00
N ASP A 103 16.43 22.82 34.69
CA ASP A 103 16.89 23.48 33.48
C ASP A 103 18.43 23.49 33.41
N HIS A 104 18.97 23.17 32.23
CA HIS A 104 20.40 23.05 31.95
C HIS A 104 21.17 22.11 32.91
N LYS A 105 20.48 21.23 33.66
CA LYS A 105 21.13 20.22 34.51
C LYS A 105 21.43 18.94 33.73
N PRO A 106 22.50 18.21 34.09
CA PRO A 106 22.79 16.91 33.48
C PRO A 106 21.72 15.87 33.85
N GLU A 107 21.58 14.83 33.03
CA GLU A 107 20.57 13.78 33.25
C GLU A 107 20.72 13.07 34.61
N SER A 108 21.95 12.97 35.14
CA SER A 108 22.21 12.41 36.48
C SER A 108 21.51 13.17 37.62
N GLN A 109 21.21 14.46 37.41
CA GLN A 109 20.46 15.28 38.35
C GLN A 109 18.97 15.37 37.98
N ARG A 110 18.63 15.33 36.70
CA ARG A 110 17.23 15.40 36.24
C ARG A 110 16.46 14.11 36.50
N ALA A 111 17.10 12.95 36.34
CA ALA A 111 16.42 11.66 36.50
C ALA A 111 15.83 11.45 37.91
N PRO A 112 16.57 11.66 39.02
CA PRO A 112 16.01 11.52 40.37
C PRO A 112 14.83 12.47 40.65
N LEU A 113 14.89 13.71 40.14
CA LEU A 113 13.81 14.68 40.30
C LEU A 113 12.50 14.22 39.65
N LEU A 114 12.61 13.56 38.49
CA LEU A 114 11.45 13.01 37.77
C LEU A 114 10.93 11.72 38.38
N GLU A 115 11.78 10.94 39.05
CA GLU A 115 11.38 9.75 39.80
C GLU A 115 10.66 10.12 41.10
N GLU A 116 11.11 11.19 41.78
CA GLU A 116 10.51 11.67 43.03
C GLU A 116 9.21 12.47 42.79
N ASP A 117 9.22 13.44 41.86
CA ASP A 117 8.12 14.39 41.66
C ASP A 117 7.87 14.74 40.17
N GLY A 118 7.98 13.75 39.30
CA GLY A 118 7.73 13.89 37.85
C GLY A 118 6.45 14.64 37.46
N PRO A 119 5.28 14.36 38.09
CA PRO A 119 4.03 15.05 37.76
C PRO A 119 4.09 16.57 37.93
N SER A 120 4.84 17.08 38.90
CA SER A 120 4.99 18.52 39.13
C SER A 120 5.80 19.19 38.02
N TYR A 121 6.90 18.57 37.58
CA TYR A 121 7.71 19.07 36.44
C TYR A 121 6.92 19.07 35.13
N VAL A 122 6.16 17.99 34.86
CA VAL A 122 5.28 17.94 33.68
C VAL A 122 4.23 19.05 33.74
N ARG A 123 3.61 19.30 34.90
CA ARG A 123 2.65 20.39 35.07
C ARG A 123 3.28 21.76 34.78
N VAL A 124 4.54 21.98 35.18
CA VAL A 124 5.27 23.21 34.85
C VAL A 124 5.42 23.36 33.34
N PHE A 125 5.87 22.33 32.62
CA PHE A 125 6.02 22.41 31.16
C PHE A 125 4.70 22.67 30.46
N LEU A 126 3.63 21.96 30.83
CA LEU A 126 2.30 22.15 30.26
C LEU A 126 1.75 23.55 30.55
N ASN A 127 1.97 24.09 31.74
CA ASN A 127 1.57 25.45 32.09
C ASN A 127 2.32 26.50 31.26
N ILE A 128 3.63 26.33 31.05
CA ILE A 128 4.42 27.22 30.20
C ILE A 128 3.87 27.23 28.77
N LEU A 129 3.65 26.04 28.19
CA LEU A 129 3.15 25.94 26.82
C LEU A 129 1.76 26.57 26.66
N ARG A 130 0.92 26.56 27.70
CA ARG A 130 -0.40 27.22 27.69
C ARG A 130 -0.33 28.74 27.87
N SER A 131 0.57 29.22 28.73
CA SER A 131 0.64 30.63 29.12
C SER A 131 1.54 31.46 28.21
N ILE A 132 2.49 30.83 27.51
CA ILE A 132 3.53 31.52 26.74
C ILE A 132 3.48 31.08 25.28
N SER A 133 3.23 32.03 24.38
CA SER A 133 3.19 31.81 22.93
C SER A 133 4.48 32.24 22.22
N LYS A 134 5.53 32.66 22.94
CA LYS A 134 6.81 33.05 22.35
C LYS A 134 7.47 31.82 21.72
N GLU A 135 7.74 31.88 20.42
CA GLU A 135 8.24 30.74 19.61
C GLU A 135 9.45 30.06 20.24
N GLU A 136 10.51 30.80 20.56
CA GLU A 136 11.74 30.26 21.16
C GLU A 136 11.50 29.48 22.46
N THR A 137 10.53 29.93 23.27
CA THR A 137 10.19 29.29 24.55
C THR A 137 9.36 28.03 24.33
N VAL A 138 8.43 28.05 23.37
CA VAL A 138 7.64 26.87 23.00
C VAL A 138 8.55 25.78 22.42
N GLU A 139 9.45 26.15 21.50
CA GLU A 139 10.47 25.24 20.96
C GLU A 139 11.33 24.63 22.08
N TYR A 140 11.78 25.45 23.02
CA TYR A 140 12.62 25.03 24.13
C TYR A 140 11.93 24.01 25.04
N VAL A 141 10.69 24.31 25.46
CA VAL A 141 9.96 23.42 26.36
C VAL A 141 9.56 22.12 25.66
N LEU A 142 9.18 22.17 24.38
CA LEU A 142 8.93 20.94 23.61
C LEU A 142 10.21 20.12 23.43
N ALA A 143 11.37 20.74 23.22
CA ALA A 143 12.65 20.05 23.17
C ALA A 143 13.00 19.38 24.51
N LEU A 144 12.73 20.03 25.64
CA LEU A 144 12.92 19.42 26.97
C LEU A 144 12.02 18.20 27.18
N ILE A 145 10.76 18.27 26.76
CA ILE A 145 9.83 17.15 26.86
C ILE A 145 10.27 16.00 25.93
N ASP A 146 10.62 16.31 24.69
CA ASP A 146 11.10 15.33 23.70
C ASP A 146 12.35 14.59 24.21
N GLU A 147 13.35 15.32 24.73
CA GLU A 147 14.54 14.72 25.34
C GLU A 147 14.18 13.86 26.57
N MET A 148 13.29 14.36 27.44
CA MET A 148 12.83 13.63 28.62
C MET A 148 12.20 12.28 28.26
N LEU A 149 11.37 12.25 27.21
CA LEU A 149 10.69 11.05 26.72
C LEU A 149 11.66 10.13 25.96
N ALA A 150 12.58 10.68 25.16
CA ALA A 150 13.60 9.92 24.47
C ALA A 150 14.51 9.13 25.43
N ILE A 151 14.85 9.72 26.58
CA ILE A 151 15.67 9.06 27.61
C ILE A 151 14.89 7.95 28.32
N ASN A 152 13.62 8.19 28.67
CA ASN A 152 12.78 7.19 29.31
C ASN A 152 11.33 7.28 28.81
N PRO A 153 10.94 6.43 27.84
CA PRO A 153 9.60 6.45 27.27
C PRO A 153 8.48 6.21 28.28
N LYS A 154 8.76 5.58 29.44
CA LYS A 154 7.75 5.36 30.48
C LYS A 154 7.27 6.67 31.12
N ARG A 155 8.06 7.75 31.03
CA ARG A 155 7.69 9.08 31.52
C ARG A 155 6.49 9.67 30.77
N ALA A 156 6.15 9.15 29.59
CA ALA A 156 4.94 9.51 28.85
C ALA A 156 3.65 9.27 29.67
N THR A 157 3.67 8.34 30.63
CA THR A 157 2.54 8.08 31.56
C THR A 157 2.25 9.25 32.51
N LEU A 158 3.19 10.19 32.68
CA LEU A 158 3.01 11.39 33.51
C LEU A 158 2.11 12.45 32.84
N PHE A 159 1.84 12.31 31.54
CA PHE A 159 1.03 13.26 30.79
C PHE A 159 -0.44 12.83 30.75
N TYR A 160 -1.32 13.75 31.17
CA TYR A 160 -2.77 13.53 31.17
C TYR A 160 -3.49 14.27 30.03
N ASP A 161 -2.90 15.35 29.51
CA ASP A 161 -3.49 16.20 28.47
C ASP A 161 -2.82 16.01 27.10
N GLN A 162 -3.62 16.13 26.05
CA GLN A 162 -3.20 15.97 24.66
C GLN A 162 -2.77 17.31 24.07
N LEU A 163 -1.63 17.34 23.40
CA LEU A 163 -1.02 18.57 22.92
C LEU A 163 -0.59 18.43 21.45
N LEU A 164 -1.46 18.82 20.53
CA LEU A 164 -1.05 19.10 19.15
C LEU A 164 -0.89 20.62 19.02
N TRP A 165 0.34 21.13 19.13
CA TRP A 165 0.58 22.56 19.01
C TRP A 165 0.68 23.00 17.56
N LYS A 166 0.04 24.13 17.28
CA LYS A 166 0.25 24.88 16.03
C LYS A 166 1.49 25.75 16.21
N GLY A 167 2.35 25.79 15.21
CA GLY A 167 3.58 26.58 15.24
C GLY A 167 4.40 26.35 13.98
N ASN A 168 5.67 26.73 14.03
CA ASN A 168 6.63 26.40 12.98
C ASN A 168 6.83 24.87 12.87
N TRP A 169 7.59 24.43 11.87
CA TRP A 169 7.81 23.01 11.60
C TRP A 169 8.42 22.25 12.81
N PHE A 170 9.32 22.86 13.56
CA PHE A 170 9.97 22.26 14.73
C PHE A 170 8.95 22.01 15.84
N VAL A 171 8.13 23.01 16.15
CA VAL A 171 7.03 22.90 17.13
C VAL A 171 6.07 21.79 16.74
N GLN A 172 5.67 21.75 15.46
CA GLN A 172 4.77 20.73 14.94
C GLN A 172 5.38 19.32 15.05
N GLU A 173 6.66 19.18 14.69
CA GLU A 173 7.40 17.94 14.76
C GLU A 173 7.42 17.37 16.17
N LYS A 174 7.92 18.17 17.14
CA LYS A 174 8.05 17.76 18.53
C LYS A 174 6.70 17.43 19.14
N SER A 175 5.71 18.29 18.91
CA SER A 175 4.36 18.07 19.43
C SER A 175 3.76 16.74 18.96
N CYS A 176 3.92 16.41 17.67
CA CYS A 176 3.40 15.17 17.13
C CYS A 176 4.11 13.94 17.69
N LYS A 177 5.44 13.98 17.82
CA LYS A 177 6.23 12.89 18.43
C LYS A 177 5.84 12.67 19.89
N ILE A 178 5.84 13.74 20.68
CA ILE A 178 5.43 13.73 22.09
C ILE A 178 4.01 13.17 22.23
N LEU A 179 3.05 13.65 21.42
CA LEU A 179 1.68 13.16 21.47
C LEU A 179 1.59 11.66 21.12
N THR A 180 2.37 11.21 20.14
CA THR A 180 2.45 9.80 19.76
C THR A 180 2.98 8.93 20.91
N ASP A 181 4.02 9.38 21.61
CA ASP A 181 4.57 8.68 22.77
C ASP A 181 3.58 8.63 23.93
N ILE A 182 2.93 9.75 24.23
CA ILE A 182 1.88 9.84 25.27
C ILE A 182 0.75 8.87 24.97
N ILE A 183 0.27 8.82 23.73
CA ILE A 183 -0.81 7.90 23.33
C ILE A 183 -0.35 6.44 23.45
N SER A 184 0.87 6.14 23.02
CA SER A 184 1.40 4.77 22.98
C SER A 184 1.72 4.21 24.37
N ALA A 185 2.00 5.07 25.34
CA ALA A 185 2.25 4.69 26.73
C ALA A 185 0.96 4.48 27.54
N ARG A 186 -0.23 4.76 26.97
CA ARG A 186 -1.50 4.57 27.69
C ARG A 186 -1.73 3.08 27.99
N PRO A 187 -2.30 2.75 29.16
CA PRO A 187 -2.74 1.40 29.44
C PRO A 187 -3.75 0.96 28.38
N LYS A 188 -3.42 -0.10 27.64
CA LYS A 188 -4.35 -0.71 26.68
C LYS A 188 -5.47 -1.35 27.49
N LEU A 189 -6.66 -0.74 27.47
CA LEU A 189 -7.85 -1.36 28.02
C LEU A 189 -8.07 -2.66 27.24
N HIS A 190 -7.80 -3.80 27.89
CA HIS A 190 -8.12 -5.09 27.33
C HIS A 190 -9.64 -5.14 27.15
N ASN A 191 -10.12 -5.21 25.91
CA ASN A 191 -11.51 -5.56 25.63
C ASN A 191 -11.78 -6.90 26.34
N GLY A 192 -12.57 -6.89 27.42
CA GLY A 192 -12.97 -8.13 28.10
C GLY A 192 -13.31 -8.07 29.59
N MET A 193 -12.99 -6.99 30.33
CA MET A 193 -13.41 -6.90 31.74
C MET A 193 -13.91 -5.49 32.06
N LEU A 194 -15.23 -5.32 32.09
CA LEU A 194 -15.85 -4.18 32.75
C LEU A 194 -15.73 -4.43 34.27
N PRO A 195 -14.99 -3.63 35.05
CA PRO A 195 -15.26 -3.55 36.47
C PRO A 195 -16.64 -2.91 36.59
N ASN A 196 -17.58 -3.60 37.23
CA ASN A 196 -18.86 -3.02 37.61
C ASN A 196 -18.60 -1.81 38.51
N GLY A 197 -18.76 -0.60 37.95
CA GLY A 197 -18.68 0.67 38.66
C GLY A 197 -18.17 1.79 37.75
N ASP A 198 -19.00 2.81 37.51
CA ASP A 198 -18.70 4.07 36.81
C ASP A 198 -18.70 4.07 35.26
N ALA A 199 -19.84 3.68 34.68
CA ALA A 199 -20.10 3.69 33.23
C ALA A 199 -20.24 5.09 32.58
N SER A 200 -20.31 6.17 33.37
CA SER A 200 -20.55 7.53 32.82
C SER A 200 -19.28 8.33 32.50
N ASN A 201 -18.18 8.13 33.24
CA ASN A 201 -16.90 8.84 33.02
C ASN A 201 -15.94 8.10 32.07
N SER A 202 -16.08 6.77 31.95
CA SER A 202 -15.26 5.94 31.06
C SER A 202 -15.62 6.13 29.59
N LYS A 203 -16.91 6.28 29.27
CA LYS A 203 -17.39 6.52 27.89
C LYS A 203 -16.93 7.88 27.35
N SER A 204 -17.02 8.96 28.13
CA SER A 204 -16.62 10.31 27.70
C SER A 204 -15.10 10.42 27.45
N LYS A 205 -14.29 9.80 28.32
CA LYS A 205 -12.82 9.75 28.18
C LYS A 205 -12.36 8.91 26.99
N LEU A 206 -13.09 7.85 26.67
CA LEU A 206 -12.82 7.00 25.50
C LEU A 206 -13.14 7.74 24.18
N THR A 207 -14.30 8.41 24.10
CA THR A 207 -14.68 9.24 22.94
C THR A 207 -13.65 10.35 22.69
N SER A 208 -13.22 11.06 23.73
CA SER A 208 -12.18 12.09 23.63
C SER A 208 -10.83 11.55 23.11
N THR A 209 -10.47 10.30 23.48
CA THR A 209 -9.24 9.68 22.99
C THR A 209 -9.34 9.32 21.51
N HIS A 210 -10.48 8.78 21.08
CA HIS A 210 -10.73 8.47 19.67
C HIS A 210 -10.75 9.72 18.80
N ASP A 211 -11.31 10.83 19.28
CA ASP A 211 -11.33 12.11 18.54
C ASP A 211 -9.92 12.67 18.34
N VAL A 212 -9.05 12.56 19.35
CA VAL A 212 -7.65 12.97 19.20
C VAL A 212 -6.87 12.05 18.28
N LEU A 213 -7.07 10.73 18.35
CA LEU A 213 -6.47 9.80 17.40
C LEU A 213 -6.90 10.12 15.96
N ARG A 214 -8.19 10.44 15.74
CA ARG A 214 -8.70 10.87 14.44
C ARG A 214 -8.01 12.15 13.96
N GLY A 215 -8.02 13.20 14.78
CA GLY A 215 -7.38 14.47 14.44
C GLY A 215 -5.87 14.32 14.15
N LEU A 216 -5.19 13.46 14.92
CA LEU A 216 -3.76 13.17 14.69
C LEU A 216 -3.54 12.40 13.39
N VAL A 217 -4.31 11.36 13.11
CA VAL A 217 -4.21 10.60 11.84
C VAL A 217 -4.50 11.50 10.63
N ASP A 218 -5.52 12.35 10.72
CA ASP A 218 -5.86 13.31 9.67
C ASP A 218 -4.72 14.30 9.42
N TRP A 219 -4.12 14.81 10.51
CA TRP A 219 -2.97 15.70 10.42
C TRP A 219 -1.74 15.01 9.81
N LEU A 220 -1.43 13.79 10.24
CA LEU A 220 -0.33 12.98 9.69
C LEU A 220 -0.54 12.73 8.19
N CYS A 221 -1.75 12.37 7.77
CA CYS A 221 -2.09 12.23 6.36
C CYS A 221 -1.94 13.56 5.59
N SER A 222 -2.28 14.69 6.22
CA SER A 222 -2.04 16.01 5.59
C SER A 222 -0.57 16.31 5.40
N GLN A 223 0.30 15.92 6.34
CA GLN A 223 1.76 16.11 6.22
C GLN A 223 2.36 15.24 5.12
N LEU A 224 1.84 14.02 4.92
CA LEU A 224 2.27 13.15 3.82
C LEU A 224 1.82 13.67 2.44
N ARG A 225 0.68 14.38 2.37
CA ARG A 225 0.19 14.99 1.13
C ARG A 225 0.88 16.33 0.83
N ASN A 226 0.95 17.17 1.85
CA ASN A 226 1.41 18.56 1.77
C ASN A 226 2.35 18.83 2.96
N PRO A 227 3.63 18.41 2.86
CA PRO A 227 4.57 18.54 3.96
C PRO A 227 4.84 20.01 4.29
N THR A 228 4.78 20.36 5.57
CA THR A 228 5.10 21.72 6.05
C THR A 228 6.58 22.06 5.95
N HIS A 229 7.45 21.04 6.01
CA HIS A 229 8.89 21.13 5.80
C HIS A 229 9.33 20.08 4.76
N PRO A 230 10.15 20.47 3.76
CA PRO A 230 10.48 19.61 2.62
C PRO A 230 11.19 18.30 3.00
N SER A 231 12.00 18.30 4.07
CA SER A 231 12.81 17.16 4.49
C SER A 231 12.35 16.49 5.80
N CYS A 232 11.63 17.19 6.68
CA CYS A 232 11.39 16.73 8.06
C CYS A 232 9.95 16.23 8.29
N SER A 233 8.97 16.79 7.59
CA SER A 233 7.55 16.46 7.85
C SER A 233 7.20 15.02 7.49
N ILE A 234 7.70 14.52 6.35
CA ILE A 234 7.42 13.14 5.90
C ILE A 234 8.06 12.12 6.87
N PRO A 235 9.38 12.18 7.17
CA PRO A 235 9.98 11.25 8.16
C PRO A 235 9.30 11.28 9.51
N THR A 236 8.94 12.45 10.01
CA THR A 236 8.22 12.58 11.28
C THR A 236 6.85 11.94 11.23
N ALA A 237 6.10 12.19 10.17
CA ALA A 237 4.77 11.62 10.02
C ALA A 237 4.81 10.09 9.93
N ILE A 238 5.75 9.54 9.14
CA ILE A 238 5.97 8.11 9.01
C ILE A 238 6.42 7.49 10.33
N HIS A 239 7.35 8.13 11.05
CA HIS A 239 7.80 7.68 12.36
C HIS A 239 6.62 7.55 13.33
N CYS A 240 5.78 8.58 13.42
CA CYS A 240 4.60 8.57 14.28
C CYS A 240 3.60 7.47 13.86
N LEU A 241 3.33 7.31 12.56
CA LEU A 241 2.46 6.24 12.04
C LEU A 241 3.00 4.84 12.36
N SER A 242 4.32 4.64 12.30
CA SER A 242 4.95 3.35 12.60
C SER A 242 4.75 2.89 14.05
N THR A 243 4.47 3.84 14.95
CA THR A 243 4.09 3.59 16.34
C THR A 243 2.57 3.46 16.47
N LEU A 244 1.81 4.41 15.92
CA LEU A 244 0.35 4.48 16.10
C LEU A 244 -0.41 3.34 15.41
N LEU A 245 0.07 2.82 14.27
CA LEU A 245 -0.56 1.71 13.55
C LEU A 245 -0.51 0.37 14.31
N ARG A 246 0.12 0.32 15.49
CA ARG A 246 0.02 -0.80 16.44
C ARG A 246 -1.38 -0.87 17.07
N GLU A 247 -2.09 0.25 17.15
CA GLU A 247 -3.47 0.36 17.63
C GLU A 247 -4.47 -0.04 16.51
N PRO A 248 -5.35 -1.05 16.73
CA PRO A 248 -6.32 -1.46 15.71
C PRO A 248 -7.21 -0.32 15.22
N TYR A 249 -7.64 0.58 16.13
CA TYR A 249 -8.48 1.73 15.78
C TYR A 249 -7.79 2.70 14.80
N VAL A 250 -6.47 2.90 14.96
CA VAL A 250 -5.69 3.77 14.06
C VAL A 250 -5.62 3.19 12.66
N ARG A 251 -5.52 1.85 12.51
CA ARG A 251 -5.56 1.22 11.18
C ARG A 251 -6.88 1.53 10.47
N THR A 252 -8.00 1.47 11.17
CA THR A 252 -9.31 1.84 10.63
C THR A 252 -9.35 3.28 10.16
N LEU A 253 -8.90 4.22 11.00
CA LEU A 253 -8.84 5.64 10.65
C LEU A 253 -7.93 5.91 9.45
N PHE A 254 -6.75 5.28 9.43
CA PHE A 254 -5.77 5.47 8.37
C PHE A 254 -6.28 4.95 7.02
N VAL A 255 -6.98 3.82 7.00
CA VAL A 255 -7.65 3.32 5.78
C VAL A 255 -8.75 4.28 5.32
N GLN A 256 -9.60 4.75 6.23
CA GLN A 256 -10.68 5.70 5.93
C GLN A 256 -10.16 7.04 5.39
N ALA A 257 -8.99 7.49 5.85
CA ALA A 257 -8.34 8.71 5.41
C ALA A 257 -7.59 8.58 4.07
N ASP A 258 -7.74 7.46 3.36
CA ASP A 258 -6.89 7.09 2.22
C ASP A 258 -5.39 7.24 2.53
N GLY A 259 -4.97 6.80 3.72
CA GLY A 259 -3.57 6.90 4.14
C GLY A 259 -2.66 5.95 3.36
N ILE A 260 -3.18 4.77 2.98
CA ILE A 260 -2.38 3.71 2.33
C ILE A 260 -1.75 4.19 1.03
N LYS A 261 -2.49 4.89 0.17
CA LYS A 261 -1.97 5.42 -1.10
C LYS A 261 -0.81 6.40 -0.91
N LEU A 262 -0.71 7.04 0.26
CA LEU A 262 0.36 7.99 0.58
C LEU A 262 1.68 7.28 0.94
N LEU A 263 1.62 6.03 1.38
CA LEU A 263 2.82 5.23 1.71
C LEU A 263 3.50 4.68 0.46
N ILE A 264 2.73 4.32 -0.57
CA ILE A 264 3.25 3.58 -1.73
C ILE A 264 4.41 4.29 -2.44
N PRO A 265 4.38 5.62 -2.70
CA PRO A 265 5.47 6.31 -3.35
C PRO A 265 6.76 6.38 -2.52
N LEU A 266 6.68 6.21 -1.20
CA LEU A 266 7.80 6.28 -0.27
C LEU A 266 8.58 4.95 -0.18
N ILE A 267 8.05 3.88 -0.78
CA ILE A 267 8.70 2.56 -0.82
C ILE A 267 9.63 2.51 -2.03
N SER A 268 10.84 3.02 -1.87
CA SER A 268 11.88 3.00 -2.90
C SER A 268 13.23 2.62 -2.31
N PRO A 269 14.14 1.98 -3.08
CA PRO A 269 15.49 1.71 -2.63
C PRO A 269 16.19 2.97 -2.08
N ALA A 270 16.89 2.82 -0.96
CA ALA A 270 17.47 3.92 -0.19
C ALA A 270 18.96 3.67 0.06
N SER A 271 19.77 4.73 0.01
CA SER A 271 21.23 4.67 0.13
C SER A 271 21.80 5.43 1.33
N THR A 272 21.13 6.49 1.80
CA THR A 272 21.57 7.28 2.97
C THR A 272 20.95 6.74 4.26
N GLN A 273 21.61 6.91 5.43
CA GLN A 273 21.07 6.40 6.70
C GLN A 273 19.67 6.96 7.04
N GLN A 274 19.43 8.24 6.78
CA GLN A 274 18.13 8.88 7.00
C GLN A 274 17.06 8.30 6.06
N SER A 275 17.37 8.15 4.76
CA SER A 275 16.44 7.52 3.81
C SER A 275 16.17 6.04 4.13
N ILE A 276 17.16 5.32 4.67
CA ILE A 276 17.00 3.93 5.14
C ILE A 276 16.05 3.84 6.33
N GLN A 277 16.12 4.80 7.27
CA GLN A 277 15.20 4.82 8.41
C GLN A 277 13.77 5.10 7.95
N LEU A 278 13.58 6.11 7.09
CA LEU A 278 12.28 6.41 6.48
C LEU A 278 11.70 5.21 5.74
N LEU A 279 12.52 4.53 4.93
CA LEU A 279 12.13 3.33 4.20
C LEU A 279 11.72 2.20 5.16
N TYR A 280 12.53 1.95 6.19
CA TYR A 280 12.24 0.94 7.20
C TYR A 280 10.89 1.20 7.87
N GLU A 281 10.64 2.42 8.34
CA GLU A 281 9.40 2.78 9.05
C GLU A 281 8.19 2.78 8.11
N THR A 282 8.38 3.16 6.84
CA THR A 282 7.33 3.05 5.82
C THR A 282 6.96 1.58 5.60
N CYS A 283 7.94 0.69 5.41
CA CYS A 283 7.72 -0.74 5.28
C CYS A 283 7.13 -1.34 6.57
N LEU A 284 7.49 -0.82 7.75
CA LEU A 284 6.89 -1.20 9.02
C LEU A 284 5.40 -0.84 9.08
N CYS A 285 5.01 0.32 8.55
CA CYS A 285 3.60 0.67 8.41
C CYS A 285 2.86 -0.34 7.51
N ILE A 286 3.44 -0.75 6.38
CA ILE A 286 2.87 -1.78 5.50
C ILE A 286 2.74 -3.12 6.24
N TRP A 287 3.77 -3.53 6.99
CA TRP A 287 3.70 -4.75 7.79
C TRP A 287 2.58 -4.69 8.84
N LEU A 288 2.46 -3.60 9.59
CA LEU A 288 1.39 -3.43 10.59
C LEU A 288 -0.01 -3.45 9.94
N LEU A 289 -0.15 -2.84 8.76
CA LEU A 289 -1.40 -2.81 8.00
C LEU A 289 -1.75 -4.18 7.42
N SER A 290 -0.77 -5.04 7.11
CA SER A 290 -1.03 -6.39 6.58
C SER A 290 -1.83 -7.29 7.54
N PHE A 291 -1.92 -6.93 8.83
CA PHE A 291 -2.76 -7.61 9.83
C PHE A 291 -4.21 -7.13 9.87
N TYR A 292 -4.63 -6.22 8.99
CA TYR A 292 -5.99 -5.69 8.94
C TYR A 292 -6.60 -5.87 7.55
N ASP A 293 -7.68 -6.65 7.45
CA ASP A 293 -8.16 -7.13 6.14
C ASP A 293 -8.63 -6.01 5.22
N ALA A 294 -9.30 -4.97 5.73
CA ALA A 294 -9.66 -3.82 4.89
C ALA A 294 -8.42 -3.06 4.34
N ALA A 295 -7.31 -3.05 5.07
CA ALA A 295 -6.05 -2.51 4.56
C ALA A 295 -5.43 -3.44 3.51
N VAL A 296 -5.51 -4.77 3.70
CA VAL A 296 -5.04 -5.77 2.74
C VAL A 296 -5.81 -5.66 1.42
N ASP A 297 -7.13 -5.51 1.48
CA ASP A 297 -7.99 -5.33 0.30
C ASP A 297 -7.59 -4.06 -0.46
N TYR A 298 -7.38 -2.94 0.24
CA TYR A 298 -6.86 -1.72 -0.39
C TYR A 298 -5.48 -1.97 -1.01
N LEU A 299 -4.52 -2.53 -0.25
CA LEU A 299 -3.17 -2.80 -0.74
C LEU A 299 -3.18 -3.62 -2.04
N SER A 300 -4.14 -4.55 -2.20
CA SER A 300 -4.28 -5.38 -3.39
C SER A 300 -4.57 -4.59 -4.68
N THR A 301 -5.11 -3.37 -4.56
CA THR A 301 -5.38 -2.46 -5.69
C THR A 301 -4.22 -1.50 -5.98
N THR A 302 -3.10 -1.63 -5.28
CA THR A 302 -1.94 -0.71 -5.38
C THR A 302 -0.71 -1.39 -5.96
N ARG A 303 0.31 -0.60 -6.29
CA ARG A 303 1.64 -1.11 -6.71
C ARG A 303 2.57 -1.44 -5.54
N VAL A 304 2.02 -1.79 -4.37
CA VAL A 304 2.85 -2.11 -3.19
C VAL A 304 3.78 -3.30 -3.45
N MET A 305 3.30 -4.36 -4.13
CA MET A 305 4.07 -5.58 -4.30
C MET A 305 5.33 -5.38 -5.17
N PRO A 306 5.25 -4.76 -6.37
CA PRO A 306 6.45 -4.41 -7.14
C PRO A 306 7.46 -3.57 -6.35
N ARG A 307 6.99 -2.57 -5.59
CA ARG A 307 7.84 -1.66 -4.80
C ARG A 307 8.58 -2.41 -3.68
N LEU A 308 7.89 -3.29 -2.95
CA LEU A 308 8.52 -4.12 -1.91
C LEU A 308 9.56 -5.08 -2.52
N VAL A 309 9.25 -5.69 -3.67
CA VAL A 309 10.18 -6.58 -4.39
C VAL A 309 11.44 -5.84 -4.82
N GLU A 310 11.31 -4.61 -5.32
CA GLU A 310 12.45 -3.76 -5.68
C GLU A 310 13.35 -3.46 -4.48
N VAL A 311 12.75 -3.14 -3.32
CA VAL A 311 13.48 -2.86 -2.09
C VAL A 311 14.31 -4.06 -1.62
N VAL A 312 13.75 -5.27 -1.59
CA VAL A 312 14.51 -6.47 -1.15
C VAL A 312 15.57 -6.92 -2.15
N LYS A 313 15.43 -6.58 -3.44
CA LYS A 313 16.49 -6.84 -4.42
C LYS A 313 17.74 -6.00 -4.18
N GLY A 314 17.57 -4.74 -3.75
CA GLY A 314 18.67 -3.77 -3.63
C GLY A 314 19.19 -3.53 -2.22
N SER A 315 18.42 -3.88 -1.17
CA SER A 315 18.81 -3.57 0.21
C SER A 315 19.79 -4.58 0.79
N THR A 316 20.86 -4.08 1.39
CA THR A 316 21.79 -4.86 2.24
C THR A 316 21.56 -4.63 3.74
N LYS A 317 20.53 -3.85 4.10
CA LYS A 317 20.22 -3.50 5.48
C LYS A 317 19.27 -4.53 6.09
N GLU A 318 19.80 -5.36 6.99
CA GLU A 318 19.07 -6.48 7.62
C GLU A 318 17.70 -6.05 8.18
N LYS A 319 17.63 -4.91 8.89
CA LYS A 319 16.35 -4.38 9.41
C LYS A 319 15.28 -4.12 8.33
N VAL A 320 15.69 -3.65 7.15
CA VAL A 320 14.79 -3.35 6.02
C VAL A 320 14.36 -4.65 5.36
N VAL A 321 15.32 -5.55 5.09
CA VAL A 321 15.02 -6.86 4.49
C VAL A 321 14.06 -7.64 5.40
N ARG A 322 14.31 -7.67 6.71
CA ARG A 322 13.44 -8.33 7.69
C ARG A 322 11.99 -7.84 7.63
N VAL A 323 11.75 -6.53 7.72
CA VAL A 323 10.37 -6.01 7.76
C VAL A 323 9.63 -6.26 6.44
N VAL A 324 10.32 -6.21 5.30
CA VAL A 324 9.71 -6.50 4.00
C VAL A 324 9.42 -7.99 3.84
N VAL A 325 10.35 -8.87 4.23
CA VAL A 325 10.13 -10.33 4.21
C VAL A 325 9.00 -10.74 5.14
N MET A 326 8.90 -10.13 6.33
CA MET A 326 7.77 -10.33 7.25
C MET A 326 6.45 -9.83 6.64
N SER A 327 6.48 -8.76 5.84
CA SER A 327 5.30 -8.30 5.08
C SER A 327 4.90 -9.30 4.02
N PHE A 328 5.84 -9.84 3.25
CA PHE A 328 5.56 -10.91 2.28
C PHE A 328 4.94 -12.12 2.96
N ARG A 329 5.54 -12.59 4.06
CA ARG A 329 5.01 -13.71 4.85
C ARG A 329 3.54 -13.51 5.22
N ASN A 330 3.19 -12.33 5.74
CA ASN A 330 1.82 -12.08 6.20
C ASN A 330 0.82 -11.90 5.06
N LEU A 331 1.26 -11.37 3.91
CA LEU A 331 0.42 -11.19 2.73
C LEU A 331 0.29 -12.46 1.88
N LEU A 332 1.22 -13.42 2.03
CA LEU A 332 1.29 -14.62 1.19
C LEU A 332 -0.01 -15.45 1.20
N ALA A 333 -0.66 -15.54 2.36
CA ALA A 333 -1.91 -16.28 2.51
C ALA A 333 -3.17 -15.43 2.19
N LYS A 334 -3.00 -14.20 1.68
CA LYS A 334 -4.10 -13.24 1.48
C LYS A 334 -4.29 -12.90 0.00
N GLY A 335 -5.54 -12.96 -0.45
CA GLY A 335 -5.94 -12.55 -1.80
C GLY A 335 -5.07 -13.12 -2.91
N ALA A 336 -4.75 -12.30 -3.91
CA ALA A 336 -3.91 -12.66 -5.05
C ALA A 336 -2.42 -12.39 -4.84
N PHE A 337 -1.97 -12.08 -3.62
CA PHE A 337 -0.59 -11.64 -3.39
C PHE A 337 0.46 -12.73 -3.68
N ALA A 338 0.16 -14.00 -3.40
CA ALA A 338 1.08 -15.09 -3.73
C ALA A 338 1.35 -15.20 -5.24
N ALA A 339 0.31 -15.05 -6.07
CA ALA A 339 0.45 -15.04 -7.52
C ALA A 339 1.32 -13.86 -7.98
N GLN A 340 1.03 -12.65 -7.49
CA GLN A 340 1.83 -11.46 -7.80
C GLN A 340 3.31 -11.62 -7.40
N MET A 341 3.58 -12.17 -6.21
CA MET A 341 4.95 -12.44 -5.75
C MET A 341 5.69 -13.40 -6.68
N ILE A 342 5.01 -14.47 -7.12
CA ILE A 342 5.57 -15.46 -8.05
C ILE A 342 5.88 -14.80 -9.40
N ASP A 343 4.94 -14.03 -9.94
CA ASP A 343 5.10 -13.35 -11.24
C ASP A 343 6.22 -12.29 -11.21
N LEU A 344 6.43 -11.65 -10.06
CA LEU A 344 7.53 -10.70 -9.84
C LEU A 344 8.89 -11.38 -9.56
N GLY A 345 8.95 -12.71 -9.59
CA GLY A 345 10.18 -13.48 -9.43
C GLY A 345 10.66 -13.59 -7.98
N LEU A 346 9.79 -13.36 -6.99
CA LEU A 346 10.15 -13.46 -5.57
C LEU A 346 10.76 -14.82 -5.17
N PRO A 347 10.37 -15.98 -5.73
CA PRO A 347 10.99 -17.26 -5.38
C PRO A 347 12.52 -17.26 -5.56
N GLN A 348 13.04 -16.72 -6.68
CA GLN A 348 14.48 -16.65 -6.91
C GLN A 348 15.17 -15.62 -6.01
N ILE A 349 14.50 -14.51 -5.73
CA ILE A 349 15.02 -13.47 -4.83
C ILE A 349 15.20 -14.03 -3.42
N VAL A 350 14.23 -14.80 -2.92
CA VAL A 350 14.31 -15.43 -1.59
C VAL A 350 15.49 -16.41 -1.53
N GLN A 351 15.75 -17.20 -2.58
CA GLN A 351 16.96 -18.04 -2.63
C GLN A 351 18.24 -17.22 -2.55
N ASN A 352 18.31 -16.14 -3.32
CA ASN A 352 19.48 -15.26 -3.34
C ASN A 352 19.69 -14.60 -1.97
N LEU A 353 18.61 -14.19 -1.29
CA LEU A 353 18.68 -13.65 0.07
C LEU A 353 19.16 -14.70 1.06
N LYS A 354 18.64 -15.93 1.01
CA LYS A 354 19.08 -17.02 1.91
C LYS A 354 20.55 -17.42 1.72
N ALA A 355 21.12 -17.18 0.54
CA ALA A 355 22.54 -17.41 0.28
C ALA A 355 23.45 -16.33 0.91
N GLN A 356 22.90 -15.23 1.41
CA GLN A 356 23.65 -14.19 2.12
C GLN A 356 23.83 -14.55 3.59
N ALA A 357 24.87 -14.00 4.21
CA ALA A 357 25.18 -14.22 5.63
C ALA A 357 24.38 -13.26 6.53
N TRP A 358 23.13 -13.64 6.85
CA TRP A 358 22.30 -12.94 7.83
C TRP A 358 22.56 -13.46 9.25
N THR A 359 22.40 -12.59 10.24
CA THR A 359 22.53 -12.93 11.67
C THR A 359 21.20 -12.92 12.42
N ASP A 360 20.17 -12.30 11.84
CA ASP A 360 18.83 -12.21 12.44
C ASP A 360 18.02 -13.50 12.23
N GLU A 361 17.81 -14.25 13.32
CA GLU A 361 17.05 -15.52 13.31
C GLU A 361 15.60 -15.35 12.85
N ASP A 362 14.94 -14.24 13.20
CA ASP A 362 13.55 -13.97 12.79
C ASP A 362 13.48 -13.73 11.27
N LEU A 363 14.51 -13.10 10.69
CA LEU A 363 14.63 -12.95 9.23
C LEU A 363 14.84 -14.32 8.56
N LEU A 364 15.75 -15.15 9.07
CA LEU A 364 16.02 -16.47 8.51
C LEU A 364 14.78 -17.37 8.54
N ASP A 365 14.06 -17.40 9.65
CA ASP A 365 12.79 -18.12 9.78
C ASP A 365 11.72 -17.57 8.82
N ALA A 366 11.59 -16.24 8.74
CA ALA A 366 10.64 -15.62 7.81
C ALA A 366 10.97 -15.95 6.33
N LEU A 367 12.25 -15.96 5.94
CA LEU A 367 12.69 -16.36 4.60
C LEU A 367 12.32 -17.82 4.30
N ASN A 368 12.52 -18.73 5.27
CA ASN A 368 12.13 -20.14 5.13
C ASN A 368 10.62 -20.29 4.93
N GLN A 369 9.81 -19.59 5.73
CA GLN A 369 8.35 -19.66 5.62
C GLN A 369 7.84 -19.08 4.30
N VAL A 370 8.40 -17.97 3.85
CA VAL A 370 8.07 -17.38 2.54
C VAL A 370 8.45 -18.33 1.41
N GLU A 371 9.63 -18.95 1.46
CA GLU A 371 10.06 -19.93 0.46
C GLU A 371 9.08 -21.12 0.37
N VAL A 372 8.74 -21.72 1.51
CA VAL A 372 7.82 -22.86 1.56
C VAL A 372 6.45 -22.46 1.02
N GLY A 373 5.88 -21.36 1.50
CA GLY A 373 4.57 -20.92 1.05
C GLY A 373 4.55 -20.50 -0.43
N LEU A 374 5.63 -19.92 -0.96
CA LEU A 374 5.75 -19.65 -2.41
C LEU A 374 5.82 -20.95 -3.23
N LYS A 375 6.56 -21.97 -2.77
CA LYS A 375 6.62 -23.28 -3.44
C LYS A 375 5.26 -23.98 -3.42
N GLU A 376 4.53 -23.90 -2.32
CA GLU A 376 3.17 -24.45 -2.23
C GLU A 376 2.21 -23.71 -3.16
N ASN A 377 2.24 -22.38 -3.18
CA ASN A 377 1.41 -21.59 -4.09
C ASN A 377 1.82 -21.78 -5.55
N LEU A 378 3.10 -22.04 -5.86
CA LEU A 378 3.55 -22.39 -7.20
C LEU A 378 3.04 -23.75 -7.66
N LYS A 379 2.82 -24.69 -6.72
CA LYS A 379 2.16 -25.97 -7.01
C LYS A 379 0.65 -25.82 -7.19
N LYS A 380 0.02 -24.92 -6.42
CA LYS A 380 -1.42 -24.65 -6.44
C LYS A 380 -1.86 -23.80 -7.62
N LEU A 381 -1.09 -22.77 -7.98
CA LEU A 381 -1.19 -22.09 -9.26
C LEU A 381 -0.66 -23.07 -10.29
N SER A 382 -1.53 -23.96 -10.73
CA SER A 382 -1.19 -24.88 -11.80
C SER A 382 -0.66 -24.07 -12.97
N SER A 383 0.20 -24.67 -13.79
CA SER A 383 0.55 -24.10 -15.10
C SER A 383 -0.72 -23.71 -15.88
N TYR A 384 -1.85 -24.38 -15.61
CA TYR A 384 -3.15 -24.09 -16.21
C TYR A 384 -3.83 -22.82 -15.67
N ASP A 385 -3.74 -22.52 -14.36
CA ASP A 385 -4.32 -21.27 -13.82
C ASP A 385 -3.59 -20.04 -14.36
N LYS A 386 -2.26 -20.13 -14.49
CA LYS A 386 -1.45 -19.08 -15.12
C LYS A 386 -1.80 -18.90 -16.59
N TYR A 387 -1.97 -20.01 -17.31
CA TYR A 387 -2.44 -20.01 -18.69
C TYR A 387 -3.81 -19.33 -18.80
N LYS A 388 -4.76 -19.72 -17.95
CA LYS A 388 -6.13 -19.20 -17.91
C LYS A 388 -6.15 -17.70 -17.66
N GLN A 389 -5.33 -17.21 -16.73
CA GLN A 389 -5.22 -15.77 -16.47
C GLN A 389 -4.67 -14.98 -17.67
N GLN A 390 -3.63 -15.48 -18.34
CA GLN A 390 -3.09 -14.84 -19.55
C GLN A 390 -4.13 -14.76 -20.67
N ALA A 391 -4.87 -15.85 -20.89
CA ALA A 391 -5.93 -15.91 -21.88
C ALA A 391 -7.04 -14.89 -21.56
N VAL A 392 -7.57 -14.88 -20.33
CA VAL A 392 -8.67 -13.99 -19.92
C VAL A 392 -8.28 -12.51 -19.99
N LEU A 393 -7.03 -12.17 -19.70
CA LEU A 393 -6.51 -10.81 -19.85
C LEU A 393 -6.28 -10.41 -21.32
N GLY A 394 -6.35 -11.36 -22.26
CA GLY A 394 -6.08 -11.12 -23.68
C GLY A 394 -4.60 -10.89 -24.02
N HIS A 395 -3.70 -11.12 -23.07
CA HIS A 395 -2.25 -10.92 -23.21
C HIS A 395 -1.54 -12.27 -23.32
N LEU A 396 -1.67 -12.90 -24.49
CA LEU A 396 -0.98 -14.16 -24.79
C LEU A 396 0.39 -13.86 -25.40
N ASP A 397 1.45 -14.32 -24.74
CA ASP A 397 2.82 -14.27 -25.23
C ASP A 397 3.45 -15.68 -25.17
N TRP A 398 4.52 -15.90 -25.93
CA TRP A 398 5.20 -17.18 -25.97
C TRP A 398 5.87 -17.52 -24.64
N SER A 399 5.17 -18.31 -23.84
CA SER A 399 5.71 -18.94 -22.63
C SER A 399 5.92 -20.46 -22.82
N PRO A 400 6.81 -21.12 -22.03
CA PRO A 400 7.10 -22.54 -22.18
C PRO A 400 5.87 -23.45 -22.13
N MET A 401 4.83 -23.09 -21.37
CA MET A 401 3.61 -23.89 -21.20
C MET A 401 2.87 -24.12 -22.53
N HIS A 402 2.85 -23.15 -23.45
CA HIS A 402 2.20 -23.32 -24.76
C HIS A 402 2.85 -24.47 -25.54
N LYS A 403 4.16 -24.64 -25.44
CA LYS A 403 4.91 -25.61 -26.25
C LYS A 403 5.22 -26.91 -25.49
N ASP A 404 4.96 -26.98 -24.19
CA ASP A 404 5.26 -28.14 -23.35
C ASP A 404 4.22 -29.25 -23.52
N PRO A 405 4.60 -30.43 -24.06
CA PRO A 405 3.68 -31.56 -24.19
C PRO A 405 3.10 -32.06 -22.86
N SER A 406 3.84 -31.95 -21.75
CA SER A 406 3.39 -32.40 -20.43
C SER A 406 2.27 -31.51 -19.92
N PHE A 407 2.40 -30.19 -20.06
CA PHE A 407 1.34 -29.22 -19.75
C PHE A 407 0.02 -29.61 -20.44
N TRP A 408 0.05 -29.82 -21.75
CA TRP A 408 -1.17 -30.14 -22.49
C TRP A 408 -1.75 -31.50 -22.06
N ARG A 409 -0.94 -32.55 -21.91
CA ARG A 409 -1.46 -33.86 -21.47
C ARG A 409 -2.12 -33.81 -20.10
N GLU A 410 -1.53 -33.06 -19.17
CA GLU A 410 -2.03 -32.98 -17.79
C GLU A 410 -3.28 -32.12 -17.66
N ASN A 411 -3.39 -31.04 -18.46
CA ASN A 411 -4.42 -30.02 -18.27
C ASN A 411 -5.52 -30.01 -19.35
N ILE A 412 -5.47 -30.92 -20.33
CA ILE A 412 -6.39 -30.88 -21.48
C ILE A 412 -7.87 -30.92 -21.09
N ASN A 413 -8.22 -31.66 -20.01
CA ASN A 413 -9.60 -31.77 -19.54
C ASN A 413 -10.07 -30.47 -18.87
N ASN A 414 -9.18 -29.67 -18.30
CA ASN A 414 -9.55 -28.41 -17.66
C ASN A 414 -10.06 -27.38 -18.69
N PHE A 415 -9.70 -27.52 -19.98
CA PHE A 415 -10.25 -26.69 -21.06
C PHE A 415 -11.76 -26.92 -21.30
N GLU A 416 -12.37 -27.95 -20.72
CA GLU A 416 -13.83 -28.17 -20.75
C GLU A 416 -14.58 -27.34 -19.69
N GLU A 417 -13.87 -26.75 -18.71
CA GLU A 417 -14.48 -25.96 -17.63
C GLU A 417 -15.34 -24.80 -18.13
N ASN A 418 -16.40 -24.50 -17.38
CA ASN A 418 -17.30 -23.37 -17.62
C ASN A 418 -17.83 -23.31 -19.06
N ASP A 419 -18.20 -24.46 -19.62
CA ASP A 419 -18.63 -24.58 -21.03
C ASP A 419 -17.55 -24.02 -21.98
N PHE A 420 -16.36 -24.60 -21.87
CA PHE A 420 -15.19 -24.28 -22.68
C PHE A 420 -14.87 -22.77 -22.71
N GLU A 421 -14.97 -22.10 -21.55
CA GLU A 421 -14.76 -20.65 -21.40
C GLU A 421 -13.46 -20.19 -22.06
N ILE A 422 -12.38 -20.94 -21.84
CA ILE A 422 -11.07 -20.58 -22.37
C ILE A 422 -11.01 -20.67 -23.89
N LEU A 423 -11.65 -21.66 -24.51
CA LEU A 423 -11.72 -21.73 -25.97
C LEU A 423 -12.54 -20.56 -26.54
N ARG A 424 -13.58 -20.10 -25.83
CA ARG A 424 -14.34 -18.91 -26.22
C ARG A 424 -13.48 -17.64 -26.17
N VAL A 425 -12.64 -17.52 -25.13
CA VAL A 425 -11.68 -16.40 -25.01
C VAL A 425 -10.63 -16.44 -26.12
N LEU A 426 -10.02 -17.61 -26.40
CA LEU A 426 -9.06 -17.76 -27.50
C LEU A 426 -9.69 -17.40 -28.86
N LEU A 427 -10.94 -17.80 -29.09
CA LEU A 427 -11.67 -17.45 -30.30
C LEU A 427 -11.92 -15.93 -30.39
N ALA A 428 -12.27 -15.28 -29.28
CA ALA A 428 -12.45 -13.83 -29.23
C ALA A 428 -11.12 -13.09 -29.54
N ILE A 429 -9.99 -13.60 -29.07
CA ILE A 429 -8.66 -13.07 -29.41
C ILE A 429 -8.40 -13.19 -30.92
N ILE A 430 -8.72 -14.34 -31.52
CA ILE A 430 -8.61 -14.57 -32.97
C ILE A 430 -9.49 -13.59 -33.77
N ASP A 431 -10.70 -13.31 -33.30
CA ASP A 431 -11.69 -12.50 -34.03
C ASP A 431 -11.46 -10.98 -33.89
N ALA A 432 -10.97 -10.52 -32.74
CA ALA A 432 -11.00 -9.10 -32.38
C ALA A 432 -9.66 -8.49 -31.93
N SER A 433 -8.62 -9.29 -31.65
CA SER A 433 -7.34 -8.73 -31.21
C SER A 433 -6.61 -8.04 -32.37
N SER A 434 -5.89 -6.97 -32.05
CA SER A 434 -4.91 -6.34 -32.95
C SER A 434 -3.48 -6.80 -32.69
N ASP A 435 -3.24 -7.52 -31.59
CA ASP A 435 -1.93 -8.06 -31.23
C ASP A 435 -1.64 -9.33 -32.03
N THR A 436 -0.73 -9.23 -33.00
CA THR A 436 -0.36 -10.35 -33.86
C THR A 436 0.26 -11.52 -33.09
N THR A 437 0.96 -11.26 -31.99
CA THR A 437 1.55 -12.33 -31.16
C THR A 437 0.45 -13.10 -30.46
N ALA A 438 -0.49 -12.41 -29.82
CA ALA A 438 -1.63 -13.05 -29.16
C ALA A 438 -2.49 -13.89 -30.13
N ILE A 439 -2.72 -13.39 -31.35
CA ILE A 439 -3.44 -14.14 -32.40
C ILE A 439 -2.65 -15.40 -32.81
N ALA A 440 -1.33 -15.28 -32.99
CA ALA A 440 -0.48 -16.40 -33.37
C ALA A 440 -0.46 -17.50 -32.28
N VAL A 441 -0.32 -17.10 -31.02
CA VAL A 441 -0.38 -18.00 -29.85
C VAL A 441 -1.76 -18.66 -29.76
N ALA A 442 -2.85 -17.90 -29.90
CA ALA A 442 -4.20 -18.46 -29.87
C ALA A 442 -4.44 -19.50 -30.97
N CYS A 443 -3.98 -19.24 -32.21
CA CYS A 443 -4.03 -20.22 -33.30
C CYS A 443 -3.24 -21.49 -32.96
N TYR A 444 -2.03 -21.31 -32.40
CA TYR A 444 -1.20 -22.43 -31.99
C TYR A 444 -1.86 -23.24 -30.88
N ASP A 445 -2.44 -22.60 -29.87
CA ASP A 445 -3.09 -23.26 -28.74
C ASP A 445 -4.32 -24.05 -29.16
N PHE A 446 -5.14 -23.54 -30.09
CA PHE A 446 -6.20 -24.34 -30.72
C PHE A 446 -5.65 -25.57 -31.43
N SER A 447 -4.50 -25.44 -32.08
CA SER A 447 -3.82 -26.57 -32.72
C SER A 447 -3.36 -27.61 -31.69
N GLN A 448 -2.94 -27.19 -30.50
CA GLN A 448 -2.56 -28.10 -29.41
C GLN A 448 -3.81 -28.77 -28.83
N PHE A 449 -4.88 -28.02 -28.56
CA PHE A 449 -6.14 -28.57 -28.09
C PHE A 449 -6.67 -29.65 -29.05
N LEU A 450 -6.61 -29.41 -30.36
CA LEU A 450 -6.95 -30.39 -31.39
C LEU A 450 -6.08 -31.66 -31.37
N GLN A 451 -4.81 -31.53 -30.96
CA GLN A 451 -3.87 -32.65 -30.89
C GLN A 451 -4.08 -33.50 -29.64
N TYR A 452 -4.28 -32.87 -28.48
CA TYR A 452 -4.31 -33.55 -27.19
C TYR A 452 -5.72 -33.92 -26.73
N HIS A 453 -6.76 -33.20 -27.15
CA HIS A 453 -8.13 -33.48 -26.71
C HIS A 453 -8.77 -34.58 -27.59
N PRO A 454 -9.23 -35.71 -27.01
CA PRO A 454 -9.79 -36.82 -27.79
C PRO A 454 -10.95 -36.40 -28.70
N SER A 455 -11.82 -35.53 -28.18
CA SER A 455 -12.99 -34.99 -28.90
C SER A 455 -12.74 -33.60 -29.48
N GLY A 456 -11.48 -33.14 -29.57
CA GLY A 456 -11.13 -31.76 -29.88
C GLY A 456 -11.79 -31.24 -31.16
N ARG A 457 -11.80 -32.06 -32.22
CA ARG A 457 -12.44 -31.72 -33.51
C ARG A 457 -13.95 -31.47 -33.39
N ILE A 458 -14.65 -32.27 -32.60
CA ILE A 458 -16.10 -32.15 -32.38
C ILE A 458 -16.38 -30.86 -31.59
N VAL A 459 -15.56 -30.59 -30.57
CA VAL A 459 -15.67 -29.38 -29.75
C VAL A 459 -15.44 -28.12 -30.58
N VAL A 460 -14.30 -28.02 -31.29
CA VAL A 460 -13.98 -26.80 -32.06
C VAL A 460 -14.92 -26.55 -33.25
N ALA A 461 -15.60 -27.60 -33.76
CA ALA A 461 -16.63 -27.43 -34.77
C ALA A 461 -17.81 -26.59 -34.27
N LYS A 462 -18.16 -26.68 -32.98
CA LYS A 462 -19.20 -25.83 -32.36
C LYS A 462 -18.82 -24.35 -32.33
N PHE A 463 -17.51 -24.07 -32.29
CA PHE A 463 -16.96 -22.71 -32.25
C PHE A 463 -16.72 -22.09 -33.63
N GLN A 464 -17.10 -22.77 -34.72
CA GLN A 464 -16.87 -22.30 -36.11
C GLN A 464 -15.40 -21.93 -36.39
N LEU A 465 -14.45 -22.54 -35.66
CA LEU A 465 -13.03 -22.23 -35.73
C LEU A 465 -12.47 -22.36 -37.15
N LYS A 466 -13.03 -23.31 -37.92
CA LYS A 466 -12.65 -23.61 -39.31
C LYS A 466 -12.56 -22.35 -40.17
N ASP A 467 -13.62 -21.54 -40.18
CA ASP A 467 -13.71 -20.39 -41.08
C ASP A 467 -12.77 -19.26 -40.63
N ARG A 468 -12.54 -19.13 -39.32
CA ARG A 468 -11.62 -18.15 -38.74
C ARG A 468 -10.17 -18.45 -39.09
N VAL A 469 -9.74 -19.68 -38.88
CA VAL A 469 -8.36 -20.10 -39.14
C VAL A 469 -8.06 -20.07 -40.64
N MET A 470 -9.01 -20.48 -41.50
CA MET A 470 -8.88 -20.37 -42.96
C MET A 470 -8.65 -18.93 -43.43
N LYS A 471 -9.32 -17.95 -42.82
CA LYS A 471 -9.10 -16.53 -43.09
C LYS A 471 -7.69 -16.09 -42.70
N LEU A 472 -7.20 -16.55 -41.55
CA LEU A 472 -5.88 -16.20 -41.02
C LEU A 472 -4.70 -16.87 -41.75
N MET A 473 -4.93 -17.93 -42.51
CA MET A 473 -3.89 -18.54 -43.37
C MET A 473 -3.34 -17.58 -44.44
N ASN A 474 -4.04 -16.50 -44.76
CA ASN A 474 -3.59 -15.46 -45.68
C ASN A 474 -3.22 -14.14 -44.97
N HIS A 475 -3.07 -14.16 -43.64
CA HIS A 475 -2.74 -12.97 -42.86
C HIS A 475 -1.39 -12.34 -43.27
N GLU A 476 -1.26 -11.03 -43.11
CA GLU A 476 -0.05 -10.28 -43.51
C GLU A 476 1.17 -10.68 -42.65
N ASN A 477 0.95 -10.81 -41.34
CA ASN A 477 1.97 -11.30 -40.40
C ASN A 477 2.28 -12.80 -40.65
N ALA A 478 3.56 -13.10 -40.90
CA ALA A 478 4.04 -14.44 -41.22
C ALA A 478 3.87 -15.47 -40.07
N GLU A 479 3.96 -15.03 -38.82
CA GLU A 479 3.82 -15.89 -37.65
C GLU A 479 2.36 -16.30 -37.43
N VAL A 480 1.43 -15.36 -37.57
CA VAL A 480 -0.01 -15.64 -37.58
C VAL A 480 -0.35 -16.64 -38.69
N LYS A 481 0.13 -16.38 -39.91
CA LYS A 481 -0.05 -17.27 -41.07
C LYS A 481 0.45 -18.68 -40.79
N LYS A 482 1.66 -18.81 -40.24
CA LYS A 482 2.28 -20.11 -39.90
C LYS A 482 1.44 -20.89 -38.90
N ASN A 483 1.02 -20.25 -37.80
CA ASN A 483 0.28 -20.93 -36.74
C ASN A 483 -1.18 -21.21 -37.13
N ALA A 484 -1.80 -20.35 -37.93
CA ALA A 484 -3.10 -20.62 -38.54
C ALA A 484 -3.02 -21.83 -39.49
N LEU A 485 -1.99 -21.93 -40.33
CA LEU A 485 -1.79 -23.08 -41.21
C LEU A 485 -1.61 -24.37 -40.40
N LEU A 486 -0.82 -24.35 -39.33
CA LEU A 486 -0.66 -25.51 -38.43
C LEU A 486 -1.99 -25.93 -37.80
N CYS A 487 -2.76 -24.97 -37.31
CA CYS A 487 -4.09 -25.23 -36.75
C CYS A 487 -5.04 -25.84 -37.79
N ALA A 488 -5.07 -25.29 -39.01
CA ALA A 488 -5.86 -25.83 -40.12
C ALA A 488 -5.42 -27.27 -40.47
N GLN A 489 -4.11 -27.53 -40.57
CA GLN A 489 -3.59 -28.87 -40.84
C GLN A 489 -4.08 -29.89 -39.81
N ARG A 490 -4.03 -29.56 -38.52
CA ARG A 490 -4.51 -30.46 -37.46
C ARG A 490 -6.03 -30.62 -37.44
N LEU A 491 -6.76 -29.58 -37.85
CA LEU A 491 -8.21 -29.61 -37.96
C LEU A 491 -8.67 -30.53 -39.09
N PHE A 492 -8.04 -30.44 -40.27
CA PHE A 492 -8.49 -31.12 -41.49
C PHE A 492 -7.86 -32.50 -41.73
N LEU A 493 -6.63 -32.72 -41.26
CA LEU A 493 -5.95 -33.99 -41.45
C LEU A 493 -6.30 -34.94 -40.32
N SER A 494 -6.55 -36.21 -40.65
CA SER A 494 -6.74 -37.25 -39.65
C SER A 494 -5.46 -37.43 -38.84
N ALA A 495 -5.59 -37.88 -37.58
CA ALA A 495 -4.45 -38.03 -36.66
C ALA A 495 -3.28 -38.84 -37.27
N LYS A 496 -3.61 -39.80 -38.15
CA LYS A 496 -2.64 -40.64 -38.87
C LYS A 496 -1.81 -39.88 -39.89
N TYR A 497 -2.35 -38.85 -40.56
CA TYR A 497 -1.63 -38.05 -41.56
C TYR A 497 -0.89 -36.86 -40.94
N ALA A 498 -1.42 -36.28 -39.85
CA ALA A 498 -0.78 -35.17 -39.16
C ALA A 498 0.59 -35.56 -38.54
N SER A 499 0.73 -36.79 -38.04
CA SER A 499 2.00 -37.30 -37.48
C SER A 499 3.10 -37.48 -38.52
N PHE A 500 2.76 -37.74 -39.80
CA PHE A 500 3.74 -37.88 -40.88
C PHE A 500 4.31 -36.55 -41.37
N LEU A 501 3.65 -35.42 -41.09
CA LEU A 501 4.09 -34.08 -41.48
C LEU A 501 4.91 -33.37 -40.39
N GLN A 502 5.01 -33.98 -39.20
CA GLN A 502 5.71 -33.43 -38.03
C GLN A 502 7.06 -34.12 -37.74
N ALA A 503 7.41 -35.14 -38.53
CA ALA A 503 8.76 -35.70 -38.63
C ALA A 503 9.50 -35.02 -39.78
#